data_AF-A0A438NJR2-F1
#
_entry.id   AF-A0A438NJR2-F1
#
_cell.length_a   1.000
_cell.length_b   1.000
_cell.length_c   1.000
_cell.angle_alpha   90.00
_cell.angle_beta   90.00
_cell.angle_gamma   90.00
#
_symmetry.space_group_name_H-M   'P 1'
#
loop_
_entity.id
_entity.type
_entity.pdbx_description
1 polymer ?
#
loop_
_entity_poly.entity_id
_entity_poly.type
_entity_poly.pdbx_seq_one_letter_code
_entity_poly.pdbx_strand_id
1 'polypeptide(L)'
;MDRKRPRESCDSVASEAATLNARVFKKLKLALESDPEVDLLKLLPSDYSAMLETKKKAVPEHSDDTRPTEFPDNNNASHNSDIRFLLSSSDVQFISQPSKSVHDLIKSKVPRLNALPNIEKHAQFCMGLIKLIQEGEIVGKGPVPSRKMVIKCGAGIIAKLVWAAQDYTEYTTLKYLEEKRPSIPAPKPHGLVRMGLNLLSEIN
;
A
#
# COMPACT_ATOMS: atom_id res chain seq x y z
N MET A 1 16.84 3.70 -46.25
CA MET A 1 17.09 2.54 -45.36
C MET A 1 16.64 2.95 -43.96
N ASP A 2 15.35 2.78 -43.67
CA ASP A 2 14.74 3.18 -42.40
C ASP A 2 14.57 1.95 -41.51
N ARG A 3 15.32 1.90 -40.40
CA ARG A 3 15.17 0.86 -39.38
C ARG A 3 14.12 1.31 -38.36
N LYS A 4 12.88 0.84 -38.54
CA LYS A 4 11.83 0.88 -37.50
C LYS A 4 12.29 0.02 -36.31
N ARG A 5 12.32 0.61 -35.10
CA ARG A 5 12.45 -0.13 -33.84
C ARG A 5 11.14 -0.88 -33.53
N PRO A 6 11.16 -2.15 -33.12
CA PRO A 6 9.97 -2.81 -32.61
C PRO A 6 9.57 -2.20 -31.27
N ARG A 7 8.28 -1.90 -31.08
CA ARG A 7 7.69 -1.71 -29.76
C ARG A 7 7.44 -3.09 -29.19
N GLU A 8 8.22 -3.50 -28.21
CA GLU A 8 7.88 -4.66 -27.37
C GLU A 8 6.71 -4.25 -26.46
N SER A 9 5.49 -4.62 -26.87
CA SER A 9 4.34 -4.69 -25.97
C SER A 9 4.46 -5.99 -25.19
N CYS A 10 4.96 -5.93 -23.96
CA CYS A 10 4.85 -7.05 -23.03
C CYS A 10 3.44 -7.05 -22.43
N ASP A 11 2.45 -7.40 -23.25
CA ASP A 11 1.12 -7.75 -22.77
C ASP A 11 1.24 -9.16 -22.20
N SER A 12 1.39 -9.27 -20.88
CA SER A 12 1.21 -10.56 -20.20
C SER A 12 -0.21 -11.04 -20.52
N VAL A 13 -0.34 -12.06 -21.36
CA VAL A 13 -1.63 -12.58 -21.81
C VAL A 13 -2.36 -13.13 -20.59
N ALA A 14 -3.33 -12.37 -20.08
CA ALA A 14 -4.16 -12.79 -18.97
C ALA A 14 -4.86 -14.11 -19.33
N SER A 15 -4.87 -15.08 -18.42
CA SER A 15 -5.56 -16.36 -18.63
C SER A 15 -7.05 -16.13 -18.89
N GLU A 16 -7.71 -17.06 -19.59
CA GLU A 16 -9.15 -16.92 -19.87
C GLU A 16 -9.98 -16.79 -18.59
N ALA A 17 -9.57 -17.47 -17.52
CA ALA A 17 -10.16 -17.34 -16.19
C ALA A 17 -10.00 -15.91 -15.64
N ALA A 18 -8.80 -15.30 -15.79
CA ALA A 18 -8.56 -13.92 -15.41
C ALA A 18 -9.40 -12.94 -16.25
N THR A 19 -9.55 -13.17 -17.56
CA THR A 19 -10.42 -12.37 -18.42
C THR A 19 -11.89 -12.47 -18.01
N LEU A 20 -12.36 -13.67 -17.64
CA LEU A 20 -13.72 -13.88 -17.14
C LEU A 20 -13.95 -13.12 -15.82
N ASN A 21 -13.03 -13.25 -14.87
CA ASN A 21 -13.08 -12.53 -13.58
C ASN A 21 -13.13 -11.01 -13.79
N ALA A 22 -12.24 -10.49 -14.64
CA ALA A 22 -12.19 -9.06 -14.95
C ALA A 22 -13.50 -8.55 -15.57
N ARG A 23 -14.12 -9.35 -16.46
CA ARG A 23 -15.39 -9.00 -17.08
C ARG A 23 -16.54 -8.99 -16.09
N VAL A 24 -16.63 -9.98 -15.22
CA VAL A 24 -17.69 -10.04 -14.18
C VAL A 24 -17.51 -8.90 -13.18
N PHE A 25 -16.28 -8.64 -12.72
CA PHE A 25 -15.98 -7.54 -11.82
C PHE A 25 -16.35 -6.18 -12.41
N LYS A 26 -16.05 -5.94 -13.70
CA LYS A 26 -16.45 -4.70 -14.39
C LYS A 26 -17.96 -4.49 -14.41
N LYS A 27 -18.75 -5.57 -14.59
CA LYS A 27 -20.22 -5.48 -14.54
C LYS A 27 -20.74 -5.17 -13.15
N LEU A 28 -20.19 -5.82 -12.12
CA LEU A 28 -20.57 -5.56 -10.72
C LEU A 28 -20.27 -4.11 -10.34
N LYS A 29 -19.11 -3.59 -10.77
CA LYS A 29 -18.73 -2.19 -10.55
C LYS A 29 -19.73 -1.22 -11.18
N LEU A 30 -20.10 -1.44 -12.45
CA LEU A 30 -21.08 -0.59 -13.13
C LEU A 30 -22.47 -0.62 -12.48
N ALA A 31 -22.89 -1.80 -12.00
CA ALA A 31 -24.16 -1.94 -11.30
C ALA A 31 -24.15 -1.18 -9.97
N LEU A 32 -23.07 -1.28 -9.19
CA LEU A 32 -22.91 -0.56 -7.93
C LEU A 32 -22.82 0.96 -8.11
N GLU A 33 -22.19 1.42 -9.20
CA GLU A 33 -22.15 2.85 -9.57
C GLU A 33 -23.54 3.39 -9.97
N SER A 34 -24.41 2.54 -10.49
CA SER A 34 -25.77 2.92 -10.92
C SER A 34 -26.79 2.82 -9.77
N ASP A 35 -26.66 1.80 -8.93
CA ASP A 35 -27.48 1.55 -7.76
C ASP A 35 -26.61 1.03 -6.60
N PRO A 36 -26.34 1.86 -5.57
CA PRO A 36 -25.47 1.48 -4.47
C PRO A 36 -26.07 0.41 -3.54
N GLU A 37 -27.38 0.15 -3.62
CA GLU A 37 -28.07 -0.86 -2.79
C GLU A 37 -28.34 -2.17 -3.54
N VAL A 38 -27.77 -2.33 -4.74
CA VAL A 38 -28.00 -3.48 -5.59
C VAL A 38 -27.50 -4.79 -4.94
N ASP A 39 -28.32 -5.84 -5.03
CA ASP A 39 -27.97 -7.18 -4.57
C ASP A 39 -26.96 -7.84 -5.53
N LEU A 40 -25.67 -7.74 -5.17
CA LEU A 40 -24.56 -8.25 -5.98
C LEU A 40 -24.62 -9.76 -6.22
N LEU A 41 -25.25 -10.54 -5.33
CA LEU A 41 -25.36 -12.00 -5.51
C LEU A 41 -26.27 -12.35 -6.68
N LYS A 42 -27.29 -11.53 -6.96
CA LYS A 42 -28.18 -11.69 -8.13
C LYS A 42 -27.52 -11.30 -9.45
N LEU A 43 -26.44 -10.52 -9.39
CA LEU A 43 -25.69 -10.07 -10.56
C LEU A 43 -24.59 -11.04 -10.99
N LEU A 44 -24.15 -11.92 -10.08
CA LEU A 44 -23.25 -13.00 -10.43
C LEU A 44 -23.98 -14.03 -11.30
N PRO A 45 -23.38 -14.48 -12.41
CA PRO A 45 -23.94 -15.60 -13.16
C PRO A 45 -24.10 -16.82 -12.24
N SER A 46 -25.27 -17.47 -12.29
CA SER A 46 -25.56 -18.64 -11.44
C SER A 46 -24.61 -19.82 -11.69
N ASP A 47 -24.03 -19.87 -12.89
CA ASP A 47 -23.06 -20.87 -13.35
C ASP A 47 -21.60 -20.37 -13.28
N TYR A 48 -21.35 -19.21 -12.67
CA TYR A 48 -20.03 -18.57 -12.64
C TYR A 48 -18.92 -19.51 -12.15
N SER A 49 -19.17 -20.25 -11.06
CA SER A 49 -18.20 -21.21 -10.50
C SER A 49 -17.88 -22.33 -11.49
N ALA A 50 -18.88 -22.86 -12.19
CA ALA A 50 -18.67 -23.89 -13.21
C ALA A 50 -17.87 -23.34 -14.40
N MET A 51 -18.21 -22.14 -14.89
CA MET A 51 -17.48 -21.46 -15.96
C MET A 51 -16.02 -21.19 -15.60
N LEU A 52 -15.76 -20.79 -14.36
CA LEU A 52 -14.42 -20.49 -13.86
C LEU A 52 -13.55 -21.75 -13.82
N GLU A 53 -14.10 -22.87 -13.33
CA GLU A 53 -13.40 -24.15 -13.28
C GLU A 53 -13.09 -24.70 -14.67
N THR A 54 -14.01 -24.57 -15.64
CA THR A 54 -13.74 -24.93 -17.04
C THR A 54 -12.58 -24.12 -17.61
N LYS A 55 -12.54 -22.81 -17.34
CA LYS A 55 -11.49 -21.91 -17.86
C LYS A 55 -10.14 -22.05 -17.17
N LYS A 56 -10.09 -22.58 -15.95
CA LYS A 56 -8.84 -22.95 -15.29
C LYS A 56 -8.22 -24.22 -15.89
N LYS A 57 -9.06 -25.19 -16.31
CA LYS A 57 -8.64 -26.49 -16.86
C LYS A 57 -8.22 -26.47 -18.34
N ALA A 58 -8.48 -25.38 -19.07
CA ALA A 58 -8.12 -25.26 -20.48
C ALA A 58 -6.61 -24.99 -20.71
N VAL A 59 -5.78 -24.96 -19.66
CA VAL A 59 -4.31 -24.86 -19.75
C VAL A 59 -3.74 -26.29 -19.76
N PRO A 60 -2.89 -26.70 -20.73
CA PRO A 60 -2.38 -28.07 -20.79
C PRO A 60 -1.51 -28.40 -19.58
N GLU A 61 -1.85 -29.48 -18.88
CA GLU A 61 -1.13 -30.05 -17.74
C GLU A 61 0.10 -30.85 -18.23
N HIS A 62 1.29 -30.53 -17.72
CA HIS A 62 2.38 -31.50 -17.62
C HIS A 62 2.29 -32.13 -16.22
N SER A 63 1.97 -33.42 -16.20
CA SER A 63 1.70 -34.24 -15.03
C SER A 63 2.93 -34.48 -14.16
N ASP A 64 2.81 -34.29 -12.84
CA ASP A 64 3.29 -35.29 -11.89
C ASP A 64 2.43 -35.31 -10.62
N ASP A 65 2.31 -36.51 -10.06
CA ASP A 65 1.34 -36.99 -9.08
C ASP A 65 1.53 -36.32 -7.70
N THR A 66 0.53 -35.60 -7.16
CA THR A 66 0.55 -35.15 -5.73
C THR A 66 -0.86 -34.98 -5.15
N ARG A 67 -1.02 -35.58 -3.95
CA ARG A 67 -2.02 -35.37 -2.88
C ARG A 67 -2.53 -33.92 -2.76
N PRO A 68 -3.73 -33.68 -2.18
CA PRO A 68 -4.49 -32.45 -2.36
C PRO A 68 -3.67 -31.20 -2.04
N THR A 69 -3.20 -30.56 -3.11
CA THR A 69 -2.32 -29.39 -3.06
C THR A 69 -3.18 -28.14 -2.92
N GLU A 70 -2.86 -27.41 -1.87
CA GLU A 70 -3.22 -26.02 -1.65
C GLU A 70 -3.01 -25.20 -2.93
N PHE A 71 -3.90 -24.23 -3.10
CA PHE A 71 -3.96 -23.24 -4.18
C PHE A 71 -2.60 -22.88 -4.79
N PRO A 72 -2.49 -22.77 -6.13
CA PRO A 72 -1.22 -22.42 -6.76
C PRO A 72 -0.83 -21.00 -6.38
N ASP A 73 0.14 -20.92 -5.47
CA ASP A 73 0.97 -19.76 -5.20
C ASP A 73 1.64 -19.36 -6.52
N ASN A 74 1.20 -18.23 -7.08
CA ASN A 74 1.91 -17.56 -8.16
C ASN A 74 3.19 -16.96 -7.57
N ASN A 75 4.22 -17.80 -7.48
CA ASN A 75 5.56 -17.51 -6.99
C ASN A 75 6.31 -16.53 -7.90
N ASN A 76 5.86 -15.27 -7.91
CA ASN A 76 6.67 -14.08 -8.19
C ASN A 76 6.12 -12.79 -7.58
N ALA A 77 4.93 -12.81 -6.96
CA ALA A 77 4.58 -11.83 -5.95
C ALA A 77 4.81 -12.49 -4.60
N SER A 78 6.04 -12.43 -4.09
CA SER A 78 6.30 -12.66 -2.67
C SER A 78 5.19 -11.94 -1.89
N HIS A 79 4.45 -12.70 -1.06
CA HIS A 79 3.45 -12.19 -0.12
C HIS A 79 4.11 -11.19 0.83
N ASN A 80 4.43 -10.01 0.32
CA ASN A 80 5.09 -8.97 1.07
C ASN A 80 3.97 -8.26 1.82
N SER A 81 3.55 -8.91 2.92
CA SER A 81 2.66 -8.32 3.92
C SER A 81 3.22 -7.01 4.52
N ASP A 82 4.46 -6.69 4.17
CA ASP A 82 5.15 -5.48 4.52
C ASP A 82 4.77 -4.30 3.62
N ILE A 83 3.83 -3.49 4.11
CA ILE A 83 3.32 -2.31 3.40
C ILE A 83 4.36 -1.18 3.24
N ARG A 84 5.56 -1.30 3.83
CA ARG A 84 6.65 -0.31 3.66
C ARG A 84 7.14 -0.20 2.21
N PHE A 85 7.08 -1.31 1.47
CA PHE A 85 7.53 -1.36 0.07
C PHE A 85 6.49 -0.83 -0.92
N LEU A 86 5.28 -0.50 -0.44
CA LEU A 86 4.21 0.10 -1.25
C LEU A 86 4.25 1.64 -1.25
N LEU A 87 5.19 2.24 -0.51
CA LEU A 87 5.31 3.70 -0.40
C LEU A 87 6.01 4.30 -1.62
N SER A 88 5.44 5.37 -2.17
CA SER A 88 6.01 6.16 -3.28
C SER A 88 6.26 7.61 -2.87
N SER A 89 7.42 8.16 -3.26
CA SER A 89 7.81 9.56 -2.96
C SER A 89 7.05 10.58 -3.81
N SER A 90 6.45 10.17 -4.93
CA SER A 90 5.66 11.04 -5.81
C SER A 90 4.32 11.43 -5.22
N ASP A 91 3.79 10.64 -4.28
CA ASP A 91 2.38 10.72 -3.87
C ASP A 91 2.22 11.17 -2.41
N VAL A 92 3.20 11.92 -1.90
CA VAL A 92 3.27 12.34 -0.50
C VAL A 92 2.59 13.69 -0.31
N GLN A 93 1.57 13.73 0.54
CA GLN A 93 0.85 14.95 0.93
C GLN A 93 0.93 15.15 2.45
N PHE A 94 1.32 16.35 2.89
CA PHE A 94 1.33 16.67 4.32
C PHE A 94 -0.04 17.18 4.76
N ILE A 95 -0.70 16.40 5.63
CA ILE A 95 -1.93 16.84 6.32
C ILE A 95 -1.52 17.69 7.53
N SER A 96 -0.47 17.29 8.24
CA SER A 96 0.23 18.11 9.23
C SER A 96 1.72 18.08 8.99
N GLN A 97 2.36 19.25 9.08
CA GLN A 97 3.80 19.39 8.91
C GLN A 97 4.57 18.48 9.89
N PRO A 98 5.59 17.75 9.40
CA PRO A 98 6.51 17.02 10.26
C PRO A 98 7.28 17.94 11.22
N SER A 99 7.57 17.46 12.42
CA SER A 99 8.29 18.19 13.46
C SER A 99 9.77 18.36 13.10
N LYS A 100 10.43 19.34 13.74
CA LYS A 100 11.88 19.57 13.56
C LYS A 100 12.70 18.31 13.84
N SER A 101 12.32 17.54 14.86
CA SER A 101 12.97 16.27 15.20
C SER A 101 12.93 15.26 14.06
N VAL A 102 11.83 15.20 13.30
CA VAL A 102 11.72 14.34 12.11
C VAL A 102 12.62 14.83 10.99
N HIS A 103 12.64 16.15 10.74
CA HIS A 103 13.56 16.75 9.76
C HIS A 103 15.02 16.45 10.08
N ASP A 104 15.42 16.59 11.35
CA ASP A 104 16.79 16.38 11.78
C ASP A 104 17.16 14.89 11.77
N LEU A 105 16.22 13.99 12.11
CA LEU A 105 16.40 12.54 11.95
C LEU A 105 16.64 12.15 10.49
N ILE A 106 15.86 12.69 9.55
CA ILE A 106 16.04 12.42 8.12
C ILE A 106 17.40 12.95 7.63
N LYS A 107 17.78 14.18 8.02
CA LYS A 107 19.08 14.76 7.64
C LYS A 107 20.26 13.93 8.15
N SER A 108 20.17 13.44 9.38
CA SER A 108 21.25 12.65 9.99
C SER A 108 21.41 11.26 9.36
N LYS A 109 20.32 10.59 8.99
CA LYS A 109 20.35 9.24 8.38
C LYS A 109 20.54 9.25 6.86
N VAL A 110 20.19 10.34 6.19
CA VAL A 110 20.26 10.42 4.72
C VAL A 110 21.11 11.61 4.26
N PRO A 111 22.42 11.65 4.59
CA PRO A 111 23.30 12.78 4.28
C PRO A 111 23.48 13.03 2.78
N ARG A 112 23.27 12.01 1.93
CA ARG A 112 23.41 12.10 0.47
C ARG A 112 22.33 12.94 -0.23
N LEU A 113 21.19 13.22 0.43
CA LEU A 113 20.14 14.06 -0.16
C LEU A 113 20.58 15.52 -0.33
N ASN A 114 21.48 16.00 0.53
CA ASN A 114 21.95 17.38 0.51
C ASN A 114 22.93 17.68 -0.65
N ALA A 115 23.40 16.66 -1.38
CA ALA A 115 24.44 16.78 -2.41
C ALA A 115 23.90 16.90 -3.84
N LEU A 116 22.57 16.76 -4.07
CA LEU A 116 22.00 16.85 -5.41
C LEU A 116 21.32 18.22 -5.61
N PRO A 117 21.94 19.17 -6.33
CA PRO A 117 21.50 20.57 -6.41
C PRO A 117 20.22 20.80 -7.23
N ASN A 118 19.59 19.75 -7.78
CA ASN A 118 18.53 19.87 -8.78
C ASN A 118 17.21 19.16 -8.42
N ILE A 119 17.08 18.64 -7.19
CA ILE A 119 15.82 18.04 -6.70
C ILE A 119 15.18 19.03 -5.73
N GLU A 120 13.88 19.29 -5.89
CA GLU A 120 13.10 20.14 -4.99
C GLU A 120 13.24 19.64 -3.53
N LYS A 121 13.48 20.57 -2.58
CA LYS A 121 13.66 20.25 -1.15
C LYS A 121 12.55 19.35 -0.59
N HIS A 122 11.32 19.51 -1.11
CA HIS A 122 10.17 18.69 -0.75
C HIS A 122 10.35 17.23 -1.19
N ALA A 123 10.72 16.99 -2.45
CA ALA A 123 10.96 15.64 -2.97
C ALA A 123 12.13 14.96 -2.24
N GLN A 124 13.18 15.71 -1.92
CA GLN A 124 14.30 15.20 -1.10
C GLN A 124 13.82 14.72 0.27
N PHE A 125 13.03 15.54 0.96
CA PHE A 125 12.46 15.16 2.25
C PHE A 125 11.57 13.91 2.13
N CYS A 126 10.69 13.85 1.13
CA CYS A 126 9.79 12.71 0.92
C CYS A 126 10.54 11.40 0.70
N MET A 127 11.61 11.43 -0.12
CA MET A 127 12.49 10.28 -0.30
C MET A 127 13.18 9.87 1.01
N GLY A 128 13.66 10.85 1.78
CA GLY A 128 14.29 10.59 3.08
C GLY A 128 13.32 9.97 4.10
N LEU A 129 12.08 10.45 4.13
CA LEU A 129 11.02 9.92 5.00
C LEU A 129 10.67 8.47 4.65
N ILE A 130 10.50 8.16 3.36
CA ILE A 130 10.19 6.79 2.92
C ILE A 130 11.34 5.85 3.24
N LYS A 131 12.58 6.27 2.97
CA LYS A 131 13.76 5.48 3.30
C LYS A 131 13.85 5.20 4.80
N LEU A 132 13.60 6.21 5.63
CA LEU A 132 13.55 6.08 7.09
C LEU A 132 12.52 5.04 7.55
N ILE A 133 11.35 5.00 6.90
CA ILE A 133 10.27 4.04 7.18
C ILE A 133 10.68 2.63 6.74
N GLN A 134 11.22 2.49 5.52
CA GLN A 134 11.63 1.20 4.94
C GLN A 134 12.77 0.53 5.71
N GLU A 135 13.72 1.31 6.24
CA GLU A 135 14.85 0.81 7.04
C GLU A 135 14.51 0.62 8.53
N GLY A 136 13.35 1.11 8.97
CA GLY A 136 12.95 1.06 10.37
C GLY A 136 12.64 -0.35 10.88
N GLU A 137 12.76 -0.55 12.19
CA GLU A 137 12.43 -1.81 12.85
C GLU A 137 10.92 -1.94 13.03
N ILE A 138 10.30 -3.06 12.65
CA ILE A 138 8.88 -3.28 12.88
C ILE A 138 8.67 -3.67 14.35
N VAL A 139 8.02 -2.81 15.12
CA VAL A 139 7.75 -3.03 16.55
C VAL A 139 6.32 -3.49 16.82
N GLY A 140 5.44 -3.42 15.83
CA GLY A 140 4.07 -3.89 15.96
C GLY A 140 3.38 -4.09 14.61
N LYS A 141 2.43 -5.02 14.57
CA LYS A 141 1.53 -5.27 13.44
C LYS A 141 0.09 -5.33 13.94
N GLY A 142 -0.85 -4.87 13.13
CA GLY A 142 -2.27 -5.02 13.45
C GLY A 142 -2.77 -6.46 13.21
N PRO A 143 -4.05 -6.74 13.53
CA PRO A 143 -4.67 -8.05 13.27
C PRO A 143 -4.59 -8.47 11.81
N VAL A 144 -4.56 -7.48 10.90
CA VAL A 144 -4.27 -7.67 9.48
C VAL A 144 -2.93 -6.99 9.18
N PRO A 145 -1.82 -7.76 9.08
CA PRO A 145 -0.47 -7.22 8.87
C PRO A 145 -0.34 -6.31 7.66
N SER A 146 -1.06 -6.63 6.58
CA SER A 146 -1.10 -5.85 5.34
C SER A 146 -1.89 -4.54 5.44
N ARG A 147 -2.48 -4.22 6.61
CA ARG A 147 -3.22 -2.98 6.82
C ARG A 147 -2.63 -2.06 7.87
N LYS A 148 -1.89 -2.59 8.84
CA LYS A 148 -1.40 -1.78 9.95
C LYS A 148 -0.04 -2.25 10.43
N MET A 149 0.91 -1.33 10.45
CA MET A 149 2.27 -1.57 10.94
C MET A 149 2.74 -0.41 11.81
N VAL A 150 3.57 -0.71 12.80
CA VAL A 150 4.22 0.26 13.69
C VAL A 150 5.72 0.04 13.57
N ILE A 151 6.43 1.10 13.23
CA ILE A 151 7.83 1.06 12.82
C ILE A 151 8.61 2.03 13.69
N LYS A 152 9.72 1.58 14.26
CA LYS A 152 10.67 2.41 14.97
C LYS A 152 11.69 2.97 13.99
N CYS A 153 11.66 4.28 13.82
CA CYS A 153 12.51 5.02 12.89
C CYS A 153 13.84 5.47 13.52
N GLY A 154 13.89 5.57 14.85
CA GLY A 154 15.07 5.96 15.64
C GLY A 154 14.84 7.25 16.43
N ALA A 155 15.74 7.58 17.38
CA ALA A 155 15.63 8.78 18.22
C ALA A 155 14.29 8.92 18.99
N GLY A 156 13.72 7.79 19.41
CA GLY A 156 12.40 7.76 20.05
C GLY A 156 11.22 7.88 19.09
N ILE A 157 11.49 8.04 17.79
CA ILE A 157 10.47 8.27 16.78
C ILE A 157 9.89 6.95 16.24
N ILE A 158 8.56 6.85 16.20
CA ILE A 158 7.75 5.73 15.73
C ILE A 158 6.85 6.19 14.57
N ALA A 159 6.97 5.57 13.40
CA ALA A 159 6.01 5.74 12.31
C ALA A 159 4.94 4.64 12.37
N LYS A 160 3.67 5.04 12.31
CA LYS A 160 2.56 4.10 12.19
C LYS A 160 1.93 4.22 10.79
N LEU A 161 1.67 3.06 10.20
CA LEU A 161 1.22 2.91 8.83
C LEU A 161 -0.16 2.30 8.87
N VAL A 162 -1.14 2.92 8.21
CA VAL A 162 -2.51 2.40 8.14
C VAL A 162 -3.01 2.48 6.70
N TRP A 163 -3.05 1.31 6.06
CA TRP A 163 -3.58 1.18 4.71
C TRP A 163 -5.07 1.49 4.67
N ALA A 164 -5.50 2.26 3.66
CA ALA A 164 -6.89 2.66 3.44
C ALA A 164 -7.59 3.23 4.70
N ALA A 165 -6.88 4.03 5.51
CA ALA A 165 -7.53 4.69 6.64
C ALA A 165 -8.60 5.67 6.14
N GLN A 166 -9.73 5.72 6.85
CA GLN A 166 -10.86 6.59 6.50
C GLN A 166 -10.80 7.94 7.22
N ASP A 167 -10.16 7.98 8.38
CA ASP A 167 -10.01 9.16 9.22
C ASP A 167 -8.63 9.23 9.87
N TYR A 168 -8.40 10.31 10.61
CA TYR A 168 -7.17 10.57 11.37
C TYR A 168 -7.51 10.88 12.84
N THR A 169 -8.52 10.18 13.37
CA THR A 169 -9.05 10.39 14.74
C THR A 169 -7.96 10.25 15.79
N GLU A 170 -7.07 9.27 15.65
CA GLU A 170 -5.96 9.04 16.58
C GLU A 170 -5.01 10.24 16.63
N TYR A 171 -4.53 10.73 15.48
CA TYR A 171 -3.72 11.93 15.39
C TYR A 171 -4.40 13.15 16.02
N THR A 172 -5.67 13.39 15.71
CA THR A 172 -6.41 14.52 16.32
C THR A 172 -6.62 14.36 17.81
N THR A 173 -6.77 13.12 18.29
CA THR A 173 -6.89 12.84 19.73
C THR A 173 -5.56 13.11 20.44
N LEU A 174 -4.44 12.64 19.90
CA LEU A 174 -3.11 12.92 20.45
C LEU A 174 -2.81 14.42 20.47
N LYS A 175 -3.17 15.14 19.40
CA LYS A 175 -3.01 16.59 19.34
C LYS A 175 -3.89 17.31 20.35
N TYR A 176 -5.15 16.87 20.51
CA TYR A 176 -6.03 17.40 21.54
C TYR A 176 -5.47 17.18 22.95
N LEU A 177 -4.92 15.99 23.23
CA LEU A 177 -4.32 15.67 24.53
C LEU A 177 -3.09 16.54 24.79
N GLU A 178 -2.22 16.72 23.81
CA GLU A 178 -1.06 17.61 23.91
C GLU A 178 -1.46 19.06 24.24
N GLU A 179 -2.49 19.58 23.57
CA GLU A 179 -2.91 20.97 23.73
C GLU A 179 -3.77 21.21 24.97
N LYS A 180 -4.66 20.27 25.32
CA LYS A 180 -5.72 20.49 26.34
C LYS A 180 -5.48 19.73 27.64
N ARG A 181 -4.70 18.66 27.63
CA ARG A 181 -4.46 17.79 28.78
C ARG A 181 -2.99 17.36 28.88
N PRO A 182 -2.03 18.30 28.98
CA PRO A 182 -0.59 17.99 28.98
C PRO A 182 -0.13 17.17 30.20
N SER A 183 -0.96 17.08 31.25
CA SER A 183 -0.69 16.21 32.41
C SER A 183 -0.90 14.72 32.11
N ILE A 184 -1.65 14.39 31.05
CA ILE A 184 -1.81 13.00 30.61
C ILE A 184 -0.54 12.59 29.87
N PRO A 185 0.13 11.48 30.25
CA PRO A 185 1.34 11.01 29.60
C PRO A 185 1.03 10.31 28.27
N ALA A 186 0.53 11.06 27.30
CA ALA A 186 0.26 10.59 25.94
C ALA A 186 1.48 10.82 25.02
N PRO A 187 1.65 9.98 23.97
CA PRO A 187 2.63 10.25 22.92
C PRO A 187 2.42 11.61 22.25
N LYS A 188 3.51 12.26 21.83
CA LYS A 188 3.45 13.54 21.14
C LYS A 188 3.41 13.33 19.63
N PRO A 189 2.39 13.82 18.92
CA PRO A 189 2.32 13.67 17.48
C PRO A 189 3.37 14.55 16.79
N HIS A 190 4.21 13.96 15.96
CA HIS A 190 5.28 14.61 15.22
C HIS A 190 4.94 14.90 13.75
N GLY A 191 3.76 14.53 13.26
CA GLY A 191 3.34 14.85 11.90
C GLY A 191 2.29 13.88 11.37
N LEU A 192 1.64 14.27 10.27
CA LEU A 192 0.65 13.43 9.60
C LEU A 192 0.80 13.57 8.08
N VAL A 193 0.94 12.44 7.40
CA VAL A 193 1.25 12.39 5.97
C VAL A 193 0.29 11.41 5.28
N ARG A 194 -0.09 11.69 4.06
CA ARG A 194 -0.82 10.77 3.18
C ARG A 194 0.11 10.37 2.04
N MET A 195 0.12 9.09 1.67
CA MET A 195 0.96 8.57 0.58
C MET A 195 0.13 7.71 -0.37
N GLY A 196 -0.17 8.22 -1.57
CA GLY A 196 -1.05 7.54 -2.55
C GLY A 196 -2.50 7.42 -2.07
N LEU A 197 -3.17 6.30 -2.38
CA LEU A 197 -4.48 5.93 -1.82
C LEU A 197 -4.42 5.51 -0.34
N ASN A 198 -3.27 5.71 0.33
CA ASN A 198 -2.95 5.13 1.62
C ASN A 198 -2.61 6.22 2.65
N LEU A 199 -2.99 5.99 3.90
CA LEU A 199 -2.71 6.91 5.00
C LEU A 199 -1.43 6.47 5.74
N LEU A 200 -0.49 7.39 5.92
CA LEU A 200 0.52 7.25 6.96
C LEU A 200 -0.01 7.95 8.21
N SER A 201 -0.50 7.18 9.17
CA SER A 201 -0.94 7.74 10.44
C SER A 201 0.22 7.78 11.42
N GLU A 202 0.71 8.99 11.69
CA GLU A 202 1.50 9.35 12.86
C GLU A 202 2.97 8.96 12.86
N ILE A 203 3.78 9.99 13.05
CA ILE A 203 5.11 9.90 13.59
C ILE A 203 4.95 10.25 15.08
N ASN A 204 5.16 9.32 16.01
CA ASN A 204 5.19 9.55 17.47
C ASN A 204 6.61 9.53 18.00
#